data_AF-A0A962HU93-F1
#
_entry.id   AF-A0A962HU93-F1
#
_cell.length_a   1.000
_cell.length_b   1.000
_cell.length_c   1.000
_cell.angle_alpha   90.00
_cell.angle_beta   90.00
_cell.angle_gamma   90.00
#
_symmetry.space_group_name_H-M   'P 1'
#
loop_
_entity.id
_entity.type
_entity.pdbx_description
1 polymer ?
#
loop_
_entity_poly.entity_id
_entity_poly.type
_entity_poly.pdbx_seq_one_letter_code
_entity_poly.pdbx_strand_id
1 'polypeptide(L)' 'VLERALGAALAAGRTPTDEAQAIEWLGLVPRLVPGDARNIKVTTAADLALVTALLEVRKAHAAE' A
#
# COMPACT_ATOMS: atom_id res chain seq x y z
N VAL A 1 11.36 -5.46 13.32
CA VAL A 1 10.21 -4.66 13.83
C VAL A 1 8.89 -5.24 13.34
N LEU A 2 8.72 -5.41 12.02
CA LEU A 2 7.49 -5.91 11.42
C LEU A 2 7.03 -7.28 11.97
N GLU A 3 7.91 -8.28 12.01
CA GLU A 3 7.58 -9.61 12.55
C GLU A 3 7.01 -9.56 13.97
N ARG A 4 7.62 -8.74 14.85
CA ARG A 4 7.13 -8.50 16.21
C ARG A 4 5.75 -7.85 16.22
N ALA A 5 5.50 -6.91 15.32
CA ALA A 5 4.23 -6.20 15.21
C ALA A 5 3.10 -7.13 14.78
N LEU A 6 3.33 -7.92 13.73
CA LEU A 6 2.38 -8.90 13.23
C LEU A 6 2.14 -10.02 14.24
N GLY A 7 3.19 -10.51 14.91
CA GLY A 7 3.06 -11.49 15.99
C GLY A 7 2.23 -10.97 17.16
N ALA A 8 2.44 -9.71 17.57
CA ALA A 8 1.64 -9.09 18.63
C ALA A 8 0.18 -8.83 18.21
N ALA A 9 -0.06 -8.49 16.95
CA ALA A 9 -1.42 -8.35 16.41
C ALA A 9 -2.16 -9.69 16.42
N LEU A 10 -1.51 -10.76 15.94
CA LEU A 10 -2.05 -12.13 15.96
C LEU A 10 -2.35 -12.61 17.38
N ALA A 11 -1.40 -12.46 18.31
CA ALA A 11 -1.59 -12.85 19.71
C ALA A 11 -2.73 -12.08 20.39
N ALA A 12 -3.01 -10.85 19.94
CA ALA A 12 -4.11 -10.02 20.43
C ALA A 12 -5.43 -10.24 19.66
N GLY A 13 -5.48 -11.16 18.70
CA GLY A 13 -6.68 -11.41 17.88
C GLY A 13 -7.08 -10.23 16.98
N ARG A 14 -6.12 -9.37 16.61
CA ARG A 14 -6.35 -8.21 15.75
C ARG A 14 -5.86 -8.49 14.33
N THR A 15 -6.62 -8.04 13.33
CA THR A 15 -6.26 -8.15 11.91
C THR A 15 -5.97 -6.74 11.38
N PRO A 16 -4.69 -6.35 11.25
CA PRO A 16 -4.36 -5.02 10.75
C PRO A 16 -4.66 -4.91 9.25
N THR A 17 -5.02 -3.70 8.79
CA THR A 17 -5.30 -3.45 7.37
C THR A 17 -4.05 -3.36 6.49
N ASP A 18 -2.92 -3.02 7.10
CA ASP A 18 -1.59 -2.96 6.51
C ASP A 18 -0.51 -3.17 7.59
N GLU A 19 0.75 -3.24 7.18
CA GLU A 19 1.87 -3.43 8.08
C GLU A 19 2.14 -2.21 8.96
N ALA A 20 1.81 -1.01 8.49
CA ALA A 20 2.02 0.23 9.23
C ALA A 20 1.14 0.29 10.49
N GLN A 21 -0.15 -0.06 10.37
CA GLN A 21 -1.08 -0.15 11.49
C GLN A 21 -0.61 -1.16 12.55
N ALA A 22 -0.07 -2.30 12.12
CA ALA A 22 0.50 -3.26 13.06
C ALA A 22 1.67 -2.64 13.86
N ILE A 23 2.53 -1.87 13.20
CA ILE A 23 3.67 -1.18 13.82
C ILE A 23 3.19 -0.07 14.77
N GLU A 24 2.15 0.68 14.40
CA GLU A 24 1.53 1.70 15.25
C GLU A 24 0.99 1.12 16.56
N TRP A 25 0.39 -0.08 16.53
CA TRP A 25 -0.06 -0.77 17.75
C TRP A 25 1.05 -1.18 18.71
N LEU A 26 2.32 -1.20 18.25
CA LEU A 26 3.47 -1.34 19.14
C LEU A 26 3.92 -0.01 19.78
N GLY A 27 3.20 1.09 19.55
CA GLY A 27 3.57 2.44 20.00
C GLY A 27 4.69 3.08 19.19
N LEU A 28 5.00 2.52 18.01
CA LEU A 28 6.01 3.06 17.10
C LEU A 28 5.35 3.99 16.08
N VAL A 29 6.18 4.84 15.44
CA VAL A 29 5.71 5.83 14.45
C VAL A 29 6.36 5.53 13.09
N PRO A 30 5.69 4.79 12.20
CA PRO A 30 6.16 4.60 10.83
C PRO A 30 6.37 5.94 10.11
N ARG A 31 7.36 5.98 9.22
CA ARG A 31 7.62 7.18 8.41
C ARG A 31 6.72 7.17 7.17
N LEU A 32 6.02 8.28 6.93
CA LEU A 32 5.37 8.55 5.65
C LEU A 32 6.39 9.08 4.64
N VAL A 33 6.36 8.53 3.43
CA VAL A 33 7.18 8.95 2.29
C VAL A 33 6.22 9.36 1.16
N PRO A 34 6.45 10.50 0.47
CA PRO A 34 5.60 10.89 -0.65
C PRO A 34 5.50 9.79 -1.71
N GLY A 35 4.25 9.42 -2.04
CA GLY A 35 3.95 8.45 -3.09
C GLY A 35 3.55 9.11 -4.41
N ASP A 36 3.52 8.31 -5.47
CA ASP A 36 2.96 8.71 -6.76
C ASP A 36 1.45 8.44 -6.78
N ALA A 37 0.64 9.44 -7.14
CA ALA A 37 -0.81 9.32 -7.23
C ALA A 37 -1.27 8.25 -8.25
N ARG A 38 -0.39 7.85 -9.18
CA ARG A 38 -0.64 6.79 -10.16
C ARG A 38 -0.48 5.38 -9.57
N ASN A 39 0.08 5.24 -8.38
CA ASN A 39 0.17 3.96 -7.66
C ASN A 39 -1.16 3.62 -6.99
N ILE A 40 -2.20 3.44 -7.80
CA ILE A 40 -3.56 3.17 -7.32
C ILE A 40 -3.77 1.68 -7.06
N LYS A 41 -4.67 1.38 -6.11
CA LYS A 41 -5.16 0.02 -5.88
C LYS A 41 -6.37 -0.22 -6.79
N VAL A 42 -6.30 -1.24 -7.65
CA VAL A 42 -7.47 -1.72 -8.41
C VAL A 42 -8.38 -2.46 -7.44
N THR A 43 -9.57 -1.92 -7.22
CA THR A 43 -10.56 -2.45 -6.28
C THR A 43 -11.88 -2.81 -6.96
N THR A 44 -12.19 -2.17 -8.08
CA THR A 44 -13.43 -2.35 -8.84
C THR A 44 -13.14 -2.52 -10.33
N ALA A 45 -14.15 -2.97 -11.08
CA ALA A 45 -14.03 -3.08 -12.54
C ALA A 45 -13.83 -1.70 -13.22
N ALA A 46 -14.35 -0.62 -12.63
CA ALA A 46 -14.19 0.73 -13.17
C ALA A 46 -12.73 1.20 -13.13
N ASP A 47 -11.95 0.76 -12.13
CA ASP A 47 -10.55 1.14 -11.97
C ASP A 47 -9.66 0.66 -13.14
N LEU A 48 -10.10 -0.39 -13.87
CA LEU A 48 -9.36 -0.95 -15.00
C LEU A 48 -9.18 0.05 -16.14
N ALA A 49 -10.19 0.87 -16.43
CA ALA A 49 -10.09 1.89 -17.47
C ALA A 49 -9.00 2.92 -17.13
N LEU A 50 -8.94 3.34 -15.86
CA LEU A 50 -7.94 4.28 -15.37
C LEU A 50 -6.53 3.68 -15.39
N VAL A 51 -6.33 2.46 -14.85
CA VAL A 51 -5.02 1.81 -14.86
C VAL A 51 -4.52 1.58 -16.29
N THR A 52 -5.40 1.17 -17.20
CA THR A 52 -5.03 0.96 -18.61
C THR A 52 -4.49 2.25 -19.22
N ALA A 53 -5.18 3.37 -19.03
CA ALA A 53 -4.73 4.67 -19.51
C ALA A 53 -3.38 5.09 -18.88
N LEU A 54 -3.21 4.89 -17.56
CA LEU A 54 -1.95 5.20 -16.86
C LEU A 54 -0.77 4.36 -17.37
N LEU A 55 -0.99 3.09 -17.71
CA LEU A 55 0.04 2.20 -18.24
C LEU A 55 0.48 2.60 -19.66
N GLU A 56 -0.44 3.05 -20.51
CA GLU A 56 -0.09 3.52 -21.86
C GLU A 56 0.75 4.80 -21.82
N VAL A 57 0.39 5.77 -20.96
CA VAL A 57 1.23 6.97 -20.73
C VAL A 57 2.62 6.58 -20.24
N ARG A 58 2.72 5.62 -19.30
CA ARG A 58 4.00 5.14 -18.80
C ARG A 58 4.85 4.46 -19.88
N LYS A 59 4.25 3.68 -20.78
CA LYS A 59 4.96 3.07 -21.91
C LYS A 59 5.50 4.12 -22.87
N ALA A 60 4.71 5.13 -23.20
CA ALA A 60 5.14 6.23 -24.07
C ALA A 60 6.35 6.96 -23.48
N HIS A 61 6.32 7.30 -22.19
CA HIS A 61 7.43 7.95 -21.49
C HIS A 61 8.69 7.07 -21.36
N ALA A 62 8.55 5.74 -21.44
CA ALA A 62 9.69 4.82 -21.34
C ALA A 62 10.36 4.54 -22.70
N ALA A 63 9.70 4.92 -23.81
CA ALA A 63 10.23 4.78 -25.16
C ALA A 63 10.94 6.06 -25.66
N GLU A 64 10.88 7.15 -24.88
CA GLU A 64 11.66 8.39 -25.03
C GLU A 64 13.00 8.29 -24.29
#